data_AF-A0A5N5FCH8-F1
#
_entry.id   AF-A0A5N5FCH8-F1
#
_cell.length_a   1.000
_cell.length_b   1.000
_cell.length_c   1.000
_cell.angle_alpha   90.00
_cell.angle_beta   90.00
_cell.angle_gamma   90.00
#
_symmetry.space_group_name_H-M   'P 1'
#
loop_
_entity.id
_entity.type
_entity.pdbx_description
1 polymer ?
#
loop_
_entity_poly.entity_id
_entity_poly.type
_entity_poly.pdbx_seq_one_letter_code
_entity_poly.pdbx_strand_id
1 'polypeptide(L)' 'MECDSLQVVQAVGSRFQGSSSMDLLVDDIHASLRAFVDSQVCYVPRIANVAAHGMVKLSFFGLRSLQILEALVDVD' A
#
# COMPACT_ATOMS: atom_id res chain seq x y z
N MET A 1 4.30 11.75 -2.97
CA MET A 1 4.39 10.36 -2.47
C MET A 1 5.26 9.57 -3.41
N GLU A 2 6.25 8.85 -2.88
CA GLU A 2 7.14 8.00 -3.68
C GLU A 2 6.66 6.54 -3.63
N CYS A 3 6.71 5.83 -4.76
CA CYS A 3 6.27 4.44 -4.86
C CYS A 3 7.20 3.64 -5.80
N ASP A 4 7.57 2.43 -5.43
CA ASP A 4 8.38 1.53 -6.26
C ASP A 4 7.55 0.53 -7.08
N SER A 5 6.22 0.63 -7.03
CA SER A 5 5.30 -0.14 -7.86
C SER A 5 4.80 0.68 -9.04
N LEU A 6 5.32 0.35 -10.23
CA LEU A 6 4.93 1.04 -11.48
C LEU A 6 3.43 0.89 -11.75
N GLN A 7 2.83 -0.27 -11.44
CA GLN A 7 1.40 -0.49 -11.61
C GLN A 7 0.55 0.48 -10.77
N VAL A 8 0.95 0.72 -9.51
CA VAL A 8 0.22 1.64 -8.61
C VAL A 8 0.36 3.08 -9.10
N VAL A 9 1.58 3.49 -9.48
CA VAL A 9 1.83 4.83 -10.02
C VAL A 9 1.00 5.08 -11.29
N GLN A 10 0.93 4.09 -12.19
CA GLN A 10 0.14 4.18 -13.41
C GLN A 10 -1.37 4.20 -13.11
N ALA A 11 -1.85 3.34 -12.22
CA ALA A 11 -3.27 3.27 -11.88
C ALA A 11 -3.76 4.59 -11.27
N VAL A 12 -3.04 5.14 -10.29
CA VAL A 12 -3.36 6.43 -9.64
C VAL A 12 -3.16 7.61 -10.60
N GLY A 13 -2.24 7.50 -11.56
CA GLY A 13 -2.05 8.53 -12.59
C GLY A 13 -3.11 8.49 -13.69
N SER A 14 -3.80 7.36 -13.87
CA SER A 14 -4.79 7.17 -14.91
C SER A 14 -6.19 7.58 -14.44
N ARG A 15 -7.02 8.10 -15.35
CA ARG A 15 -8.45 8.40 -15.05
C ARG A 15 -9.38 7.21 -15.32
N PHE A 16 -8.85 6.01 -15.53
CA PHE A 16 -9.66 4.86 -15.90
C PHE A 16 -10.23 4.21 -14.65
N GLN A 17 -11.54 4.42 -14.41
CA GLN A 17 -12.32 3.68 -13.42
C GLN A 17 -12.91 2.44 -14.09
N GLY A 18 -12.35 1.27 -13.78
CA GLY A 18 -13.03 -0.02 -13.98
C GLY A 18 -13.90 -0.39 -12.77
N SER A 19 -14.45 -1.60 -12.77
CA SER A 19 -15.21 -2.18 -11.63
C SER A 19 -14.42 -3.24 -10.85
N SER A 20 -13.09 -3.25 -10.97
CA SER A 20 -12.19 -4.18 -10.27
C SER A 20 -12.03 -3.81 -8.81
N SER A 21 -11.67 -4.78 -7.97
CA SER A 21 -11.23 -4.53 -6.59
C SER A 21 -9.99 -3.62 -6.53
N MET A 22 -9.17 -3.60 -7.59
CA MET A 22 -8.08 -2.63 -7.76
C MET A 22 -8.58 -1.19 -7.89
N ASP A 23 -9.73 -0.97 -8.54
CA ASP A 23 -10.27 0.38 -8.77
C ASP A 23 -10.78 0.99 -7.47
N LEU A 24 -11.37 0.17 -6.58
CA LEU A 24 -11.76 0.61 -5.22
C LEU A 24 -10.55 1.08 -4.39
N LEU A 25 -9.44 0.35 -4.46
CA LEU A 25 -8.20 0.74 -3.78
C LEU A 25 -7.61 2.03 -4.35
N VAL A 26 -7.69 2.22 -5.67
CA VAL A 26 -7.23 3.45 -6.34
C VAL A 26 -8.11 4.65 -5.96
N ASP A 27 -9.42 4.48 -5.87
CA ASP A 27 -10.35 5.51 -5.41
C ASP A 27 -10.07 5.91 -3.94
N ASP A 28 -9.82 4.95 -3.05
CA ASP A 28 -9.43 5.23 -1.66
C ASP A 28 -8.09 5.99 -1.56
N ILE A 29 -7.11 5.63 -2.40
CA ILE A 29 -5.85 6.35 -2.51
C ILE A 29 -6.10 7.78 -2.99
N HIS A 30 -6.93 7.97 -4.02
CA HIS A 30 -7.30 9.31 -4.51
C HIS A 30 -8.02 10.14 -3.45
N ALA A 31 -8.94 9.55 -2.70
CA ALA A 31 -9.64 10.24 -1.60
C ALA A 31 -8.66 10.67 -0.50
N SER A 32 -7.72 9.80 -0.15
CA SER A 32 -6.68 10.07 0.83
C SER A 32 -5.71 11.16 0.36
N LEU A 33 -5.31 11.13 -0.92
CA LEU A 33 -4.43 12.14 -1.52
C LEU A 33 -5.13 13.47 -1.73
N ARG A 34 -6.44 13.49 -1.97
CA ARG A 34 -7.24 14.73 -2.14
C ARG A 34 -7.19 15.62 -0.90
N ALA A 35 -6.94 15.07 0.29
CA ALA A 35 -6.70 15.85 1.51
C ALA A 35 -5.42 16.72 1.42
N PHE A 36 -4.55 16.45 0.45
CA PHE A 36 -3.31 17.17 0.19
C PHE A 36 -3.36 17.79 -1.21
N VAL A 37 -3.59 19.11 -1.25
CA VAL A 37 -3.99 19.89 -2.44
C VAL A 37 -3.08 19.73 -3.67
N ASP A 38 -1.81 19.31 -3.51
CA ASP A 38 -0.84 19.14 -4.60
C ASP A 38 -0.09 17.80 -4.58
N SER A 39 -0.61 16.79 -3.88
CA SER A 39 0.11 15.51 -3.76
C SER A 39 0.04 14.68 -5.04
N GLN A 40 1.21 14.46 -5.66
CA GLN A 40 1.39 13.51 -6.76
C GLN A 40 2.11 12.24 -6.28
N VAL A 41 1.85 11.13 -6.98
CA VAL A 41 2.58 9.87 -6.81
C VAL A 41 3.64 9.75 -7.89
N CYS A 42 4.90 9.59 -7.50
CA CYS A 42 6.02 9.41 -8.42
C CYS A 42 6.64 8.02 -8.27
N TYR A 43 7.14 7.47 -9.37
CA TYR A 43 7.88 6.23 -9.37
C TYR A 43 9.32 6.45 -8.88
N VAL A 44 9.77 5.63 -7.94
CA VAL A 44 11.18 5.54 -7.53
C VAL A 44 11.67 4.10 -7.61
N PRO A 45 12.96 3.85 -7.94
CA PRO A 45 13.50 2.50 -7.89
C PRO A 45 13.39 1.90 -6.47
N ARG A 46 13.20 0.59 -6.35
CA ARG A 46 13.12 -0.11 -5.04
C ARG A 46 14.31 0.18 -4.13
N ILE A 47 15.50 0.35 -4.71
CA ILE A 47 16.73 0.69 -3.96
C ILE A 47 16.68 2.05 -3.27
N ALA A 48 15.79 2.95 -3.71
CA ALA A 48 15.52 4.23 -3.07
C ALA A 48 14.41 4.12 -2.00
N ASN A 49 13.55 3.10 -2.08
CA ASN A 49 12.41 2.90 -1.17
C ASN A 49 12.69 1.86 -0.05
N VAL A 50 13.94 1.80 0.42
CA VAL A 50 14.39 0.80 1.40
C VAL A 50 13.67 0.94 2.75
N ALA A 51 13.37 2.17 3.17
CA ALA A 51 12.66 2.42 4.43
C ALA A 51 11.25 1.83 4.40
N ALA A 52 10.46 2.09 3.36
CA ALA A 52 9.12 1.52 3.23
C ALA A 52 9.18 0.00 3.10
N HIS A 53 10.14 -0.54 2.34
CA HIS A 53 10.34 -1.98 2.24
C HIS A 53 10.66 -2.62 3.61
N GLY A 54 11.51 -1.97 4.42
CA GLY A 54 11.82 -2.37 5.78
C GLY A 54 10.59 -2.37 6.68
N MET A 55 9.77 -1.32 6.61
CA MET A 55 8.53 -1.22 7.38
C MET A 55 7.53 -2.32 7.02
N VAL A 56 7.34 -2.61 5.73
CA VAL A 56 6.47 -3.70 5.27
C VAL A 56 6.99 -5.05 5.76
N LYS A 57 8.31 -5.26 5.74
CA LYS A 57 8.91 -6.49 6.25
C LYS A 57 8.69 -6.65 7.75
N LEU A 58 8.88 -5.58 8.53
CA LEU A 58 8.64 -5.59 9.97
C LEU A 58 7.16 -5.83 10.30
N SER A 59 6.23 -5.18 9.60
CA SER A 59 4.80 -5.38 9.82
C SER A 59 4.36 -6.79 9.44
N PHE A 60 4.91 -7.37 8.36
CA PHE A 60 4.64 -8.76 7.99
C PHE A 60 5.07 -9.74 9.08
N PHE A 61 6.23 -9.53 9.70
CA PHE A 61 6.66 -10.36 10.83
C PHE A 61 5.81 -10.13 12.09
N GLY A 62 5.42 -8.89 12.36
CA GLY A 62 4.49 -8.57 13.45
C GLY A 62 3.12 -9.22 13.26
N LEU A 63 2.55 -9.14 12.06
CA LEU A 63 1.29 -9.79 11.66
C LEU A 63 1.36 -11.29 11.82
N ARG A 64 2.45 -11.93 11.39
CA ARG A 64 2.65 -13.37 11.62
C ARG A 64 2.71 -13.72 13.11
N SER A 65 3.32 -12.87 13.92
CA SER A 65 3.41 -13.07 15.37
C SER A 65 2.03 -12.92 16.03
N LEU A 66 1.22 -11.97 15.59
CA LEU A 66 -0.17 -11.81 16.02
C LEU A 66 -1.05 -12.98 15.59
N GLN A 67 -0.93 -13.47 14.36
CA GLN A 67 -1.66 -14.66 13.89
C GLN A 67 -1.29 -15.92 14.68
N ILE A 68 -0.02 -16.07 15.07
CA ILE A 68 0.42 -17.17 15.94
C ILE A 68 -0.17 -17.01 17.34
N LEU A 69 -0.23 -15.79 17.88
CA LEU A 69 -0.82 -15.52 19.18
C LEU A 69 -2.33 -15.78 19.18
N GLU A 70 -3.06 -15.33 18.15
CA GLU A 70 -4.49 -15.65 17.98
C GLU A 70 -4.70 -17.16 17.85
N ALA A 71 -3.89 -17.84 17.05
CA ALA A 71 -3.97 -19.30 16.90
C ALA A 71 -3.56 -20.09 18.15
N LEU A 72 -2.87 -19.47 19.12
CA LEU A 72 -2.58 -20.06 20.43
C LEU A 72 -3.67 -19.75 21.46
N VAL A 73 -4.38 -18.63 21.31
CA VAL A 73 -5.52 -18.22 22.16
C VAL A 73 -6.81 -18.93 21.75
N ASP A 74 -6.92 -19.41 20.50
CA ASP A 74 -8.06 -20.21 19.99
C ASP A 74 -7.96 -21.72 20.34
N VAL A 75 -6.96 -22.15 21.14
CA VAL A 75 -6.77 -23.55 21.59
C VAL A 75 -7.13 -23.71 23.08
N ASP A 76 -8.15 -22.99 23.54
CA ASP A 76 -8.80 -23.19 24.85
C ASP A 76 -10.28 -23.57 24.70
#